data_AF-A0AA88MSQ9-F1
#
_entry.id   AF-A0AA88MSQ9-F1
#
_cell.length_a   1.000
_cell.length_b   1.000
_cell.length_c   1.000
_cell.angle_alpha   90.00
_cell.angle_beta   90.00
_cell.angle_gamma   90.00
#
_symmetry.space_group_name_H-M   'P 1'
#
loop_
_entity.id
_entity.type
_entity.pdbx_description
1 polymer ?
#
loop_
_entity_poly.entity_id
_entity_poly.type
_entity_poly.pdbx_seq_one_letter_code
_entity_poly.pdbx_strand_id
1 'polypeptide(L)'
;MLVTGVEKLVEMEFACPCNPQSNALFASAYFLSPVVTAFLLKMCFGKFKCNNSRDWETIVLNGLVPAIVWIVLLFLDGQYYACAKTDWSGRFVIIDKAAPQKWCEPTNNTSSQELMIKTQMWYYESQVCGILLLVYSVIVFGGLHKLYKLCKSRELGEEDDMRPMYHCVPMPTRCPGPYQHNHLL
;
A
#
# COMPACT_ATOMS: atom_id res chain seq x y z
N MET A 1 -26.51 10.49 0.84
CA MET A 1 -26.44 9.29 1.72
C MET A 1 -25.11 8.57 1.60
N LEU A 2 -24.63 8.17 0.42
CA LEU A 2 -23.30 7.55 0.26
C LEU A 2 -22.15 8.45 0.78
N VAL A 3 -22.14 9.74 0.43
CA VAL A 3 -21.10 10.69 0.88
C VAL A 3 -21.07 10.80 2.40
N THR A 4 -22.23 10.98 3.04
CA THR A 4 -22.37 11.08 4.50
C THR A 4 -21.98 9.78 5.23
N GLY A 5 -22.24 8.63 4.61
CA GLY A 5 -21.83 7.33 5.16
C GLY A 5 -20.32 7.09 5.04
N VAL A 6 -19.71 7.50 3.92
CA VAL A 6 -18.25 7.45 3.74
C VAL A 6 -17.53 8.45 4.63
N GLU A 7 -18.09 9.65 4.81
CA GLU A 7 -17.60 10.68 5.73
C GLU A 7 -17.55 10.15 7.17
N LYS A 8 -18.61 9.48 7.64
CA LYS A 8 -18.63 8.83 8.96
C LYS A 8 -17.64 7.67 9.12
N LEU A 9 -17.26 7.02 8.03
CA LEU A 9 -16.25 5.96 8.00
C LEU A 9 -14.83 6.53 8.04
N VAL A 10 -14.62 7.67 7.38
CA VAL A 10 -13.37 8.46 7.44
C VAL A 10 -13.22 9.15 8.80
N GLU A 11 -14.33 9.52 9.44
CA GLU A 11 -14.39 10.08 10.79
C GLU A 11 -14.23 9.03 11.92
N MET A 12 -14.06 7.74 11.61
CA MET A 12 -13.60 6.80 12.64
C MET A 12 -12.17 7.15 13.04
N GLU A 13 -12.05 8.06 14.01
CA GLU A 13 -10.78 8.39 14.61
C GLU A 13 -10.16 7.15 15.23
N PHE A 14 -8.93 6.87 14.84
CA PHE A 14 -8.14 5.82 15.47
C PHE A 14 -8.04 6.08 16.98
N ALA A 15 -8.54 5.13 17.77
CA ALA A 15 -8.43 5.10 19.22
C ALA A 15 -7.76 3.80 19.64
N CYS A 16 -6.61 3.90 20.29
CA CYS A 16 -5.88 2.72 20.76
C CYS A 16 -6.65 2.07 21.93
N PRO A 17 -6.88 0.75 21.93
CA PRO A 17 -7.60 0.08 23.01
C PRO A 17 -6.83 0.06 24.34
N CYS A 18 -5.54 0.42 24.33
CA CYS A 18 -4.68 0.47 25.51
C CYS A 18 -4.71 -0.85 26.31
N ASN A 19 -4.67 -1.97 25.58
CA ASN A 19 -4.55 -3.31 26.12
C ASN A 19 -3.38 -4.03 25.41
N PRO A 20 -2.30 -4.41 26.14
CA PRO A 20 -1.07 -4.95 25.56
C PRO A 20 -1.28 -6.16 24.64
N GLN A 21 -2.27 -7.00 24.93
CA GLN A 21 -2.55 -8.21 24.15
C GLN A 21 -3.11 -7.92 22.76
N SER A 22 -3.80 -6.78 22.59
CA SER A 22 -4.54 -6.43 21.37
C SER A 22 -3.99 -5.20 20.65
N ASN A 23 -3.16 -4.39 21.30
CA ASN A 23 -2.62 -3.14 20.76
C ASN A 23 -1.91 -3.35 19.40
N ALA A 24 -1.00 -4.33 19.33
CA ALA A 24 -0.24 -4.63 18.11
C ALA A 24 -1.14 -5.16 16.98
N LEU A 25 -2.09 -6.05 17.31
CA LEU A 25 -3.02 -6.61 16.32
C LEU A 25 -3.95 -5.52 15.77
N PHE A 26 -4.49 -4.68 16.65
CA PHE A 26 -5.39 -3.60 16.26
C PHE A 26 -4.67 -2.56 15.40
N ALA A 27 -3.49 -2.10 15.81
CA ALA A 27 -2.70 -1.15 15.03
C ALA A 27 -2.26 -1.71 13.66
N SER A 28 -1.79 -2.97 13.62
CA SER A 28 -1.34 -3.60 12.36
C SER A 28 -2.47 -3.77 11.33
N ALA A 29 -3.72 -3.93 11.76
CA ALA A 29 -4.86 -4.00 10.83
C ALA A 29 -4.99 -2.73 9.97
N TYR A 30 -4.68 -1.55 10.51
CA TYR A 30 -4.70 -0.29 9.75
C TYR A 30 -3.59 -0.21 8.69
N PHE A 31 -2.44 -0.83 8.94
CA PHE A 31 -1.37 -0.94 7.95
C PHE A 31 -1.75 -1.87 6.78
N LEU A 32 -2.56 -2.90 7.04
CA LEU A 32 -3.03 -3.84 6.01
C LEU A 32 -4.27 -3.36 5.24
N SER A 33 -5.00 -2.38 5.80
CA SER A 33 -6.19 -1.77 5.21
C SER A 33 -6.09 -1.43 3.70
N PRO A 34 -5.05 -0.73 3.20
CA PRO A 34 -4.97 -0.38 1.78
C PRO A 34 -4.82 -1.62 0.88
N VAL A 35 -4.12 -2.66 1.36
CA VAL A 35 -3.94 -3.91 0.62
C VAL A 35 -5.27 -4.65 0.50
N VAL A 36 -5.98 -4.78 1.62
CA VAL A 36 -7.29 -5.42 1.67
C VAL A 36 -8.30 -4.64 0.82
N THR A 37 -8.34 -3.31 0.96
CA THR A 37 -9.27 -2.46 0.22
C THR A 37 -9.02 -2.54 -1.28
N ALA A 38 -7.77 -2.45 -1.74
CA ALA A 38 -7.43 -2.59 -3.16
C ALA A 38 -7.78 -3.98 -3.72
N PHE A 39 -7.55 -5.04 -2.94
CA PHE A 39 -7.91 -6.40 -3.30
C PHE A 39 -9.42 -6.59 -3.45
N LEU A 40 -10.20 -6.10 -2.47
CA LEU A 40 -11.66 -6.17 -2.49
C LEU A 40 -12.25 -5.36 -3.66
N LEU A 41 -11.74 -4.14 -3.92
CA LEU A 41 -12.19 -3.33 -5.04
C LEU A 41 -11.97 -4.05 -6.39
N LYS A 42 -10.80 -4.69 -6.57
CA LYS A 42 -10.54 -5.50 -7.76
C LYS A 42 -11.46 -6.71 -7.86
N MET A 43 -11.78 -7.35 -6.74
CA MET A 43 -12.69 -8.50 -6.73
C MET A 43 -14.13 -8.10 -7.04
N CYS A 44 -14.61 -6.98 -6.49
CA CYS A 44 -15.98 -6.50 -6.66
C CYS A 44 -16.24 -5.90 -8.05
N PHE A 45 -15.28 -5.16 -8.60
CA PHE A 45 -15.48 -4.38 -9.83
C PHE A 45 -14.66 -4.89 -11.03
N GLY A 46 -13.69 -5.78 -10.80
CA GLY A 46 -12.85 -6.33 -11.86
C GLY A 46 -13.48 -7.55 -12.53
N LYS A 47 -13.40 -7.61 -13.87
CA LYS A 47 -13.53 -8.88 -14.58
C LYS A 47 -12.22 -9.66 -14.33
N PHE A 48 -12.27 -10.78 -13.61
CA PHE A 48 -11.13 -11.68 -13.42
C PHE A 48 -10.73 -12.26 -14.79
N LYS A 49 -9.97 -11.51 -15.58
CA LYS A 49 -9.38 -11.99 -16.82
C LYS A 49 -8.06 -12.66 -16.46
N CYS A 50 -8.08 -13.99 -16.38
CA CYS A 50 -6.86 -14.78 -16.44
C CYS A 50 -6.31 -14.72 -17.87
N ASN A 51 -5.60 -13.65 -18.25
CA ASN A 51 -4.74 -13.75 -19.43
C ASN A 51 -3.54 -12.80 -19.44
N ASN A 52 -2.42 -13.40 -19.86
CA ASN A 52 -1.08 -12.93 -20.19
C ASN A 52 -0.29 -12.02 -19.22
N SER A 53 0.91 -12.51 -18.92
CA SER A 53 1.91 -11.98 -17.98
C SER A 53 2.58 -10.66 -18.39
N ARG A 54 1.90 -9.80 -19.15
CA ARG A 54 2.49 -8.58 -19.74
C ARG A 54 1.87 -7.28 -19.22
N ASP A 55 0.85 -7.35 -18.36
CA ASP A 55 0.14 -6.19 -17.79
C ASP A 55 0.37 -6.01 -16.28
N TRP A 56 1.22 -6.86 -15.67
CA TRP A 56 1.53 -6.78 -14.24
C TRP A 56 2.33 -5.53 -13.89
N GLU A 57 3.14 -5.00 -14.80
CA GLU A 57 3.96 -3.80 -14.57
C GLU A 57 3.10 -2.55 -14.31
N THR A 58 2.09 -2.32 -15.15
CA THR A 58 1.13 -1.21 -14.99
C THR A 58 0.26 -1.39 -13.75
N ILE A 59 -0.13 -2.63 -13.45
CA ILE A 59 -0.98 -2.96 -12.29
C ILE A 59 -0.21 -2.84 -10.97
N VAL A 60 1.06 -3.24 -10.95
CA VAL A 60 1.94 -3.14 -9.77
C VAL A 60 2.28 -1.67 -9.51
N LEU A 61 2.67 -0.90 -10.53
CA LEU A 61 2.99 0.53 -10.33
C LEU A 61 1.78 1.34 -9.83
N ASN A 62 0.60 1.14 -10.42
CA ASN A 62 -0.59 1.89 -10.03
C ASN A 62 -1.19 1.44 -8.70
N GLY A 63 -0.97 0.18 -8.29
CA GLY A 63 -1.45 -0.34 -6.99
C GLY A 63 -0.48 -0.12 -5.84
N LEU A 64 0.83 -0.15 -6.11
CA LEU A 64 1.87 -0.09 -5.08
C LEU A 64 2.11 1.34 -4.59
N VAL A 65 2.01 2.35 -5.46
CA VAL A 65 2.22 3.75 -5.08
C VAL A 65 1.20 4.20 -4.01
N PRO A 66 -0.12 4.02 -4.17
CA PRO A 66 -1.09 4.38 -3.15
C PRO A 66 -0.88 3.63 -1.82
N ALA A 67 -0.48 2.35 -1.88
CA ALA A 67 -0.22 1.55 -0.69
C ALA A 67 1.03 2.03 0.07
N ILE A 68 2.10 2.38 -0.64
CA ILE A 68 3.32 2.93 -0.04
C ILE A 68 3.04 4.30 0.57
N VAL A 69 2.34 5.18 -0.15
CA VAL A 69 1.94 6.49 0.37
C VAL A 69 1.14 6.33 1.65
N TRP A 70 0.17 5.40 1.69
CA TRP A 70 -0.59 5.10 2.89
C TRP A 70 0.29 4.68 4.07
N ILE A 71 1.19 3.72 3.86
CA ILE A 71 2.09 3.24 4.91
C ILE A 71 2.97 4.37 5.43
N VAL A 72 3.52 5.20 4.53
CA VAL A 72 4.31 6.38 4.91
C VAL A 72 3.48 7.35 5.76
N LEU A 73 2.24 7.65 5.37
CA LEU A 73 1.36 8.52 6.14
C LEU A 73 1.10 7.97 7.55
N LEU A 74 0.88 6.66 7.70
CA LEU A 74 0.71 6.04 9.02
C LEU A 74 1.98 6.14 9.89
N PHE A 75 3.17 6.00 9.29
CA PHE A 75 4.44 6.18 10.00
C PHE A 75 4.69 7.64 10.39
N LEU A 76 4.37 8.60 9.51
CA LEU A 76 4.50 10.03 9.80
C LEU A 76 3.53 10.49 10.90
N ASP A 77 2.31 9.94 10.92
CA ASP A 77 1.34 10.17 11.98
C ASP A 77 1.81 9.55 13.31
N GLY A 78 2.40 8.36 13.27
CA GLY A 78 3.10 7.74 14.41
C GLY A 78 2.20 7.14 15.50
N GLN A 79 0.92 7.54 15.57
CA GLN A 79 -0.04 7.02 16.56
C GLN A 79 -0.25 5.50 16.46
N TYR A 80 -0.22 4.95 15.25
CA TYR A 80 -0.35 3.50 15.02
C TYR A 80 0.89 2.75 15.51
N TYR A 81 2.08 3.27 15.22
CA TYR A 81 3.35 2.69 15.66
C TYR A 81 3.49 2.75 17.19
N ALA A 82 3.18 3.91 17.78
CA ALA A 82 3.19 4.11 19.23
C ALA A 82 2.19 3.17 19.93
N CYS A 83 0.96 3.03 19.41
CA CYS A 83 -0.02 2.07 19.93
C CYS A 83 0.51 0.64 19.83
N ALA A 84 1.07 0.22 18.68
CA ALA A 84 1.60 -1.13 18.51
C ALA A 84 2.74 -1.48 19.49
N LYS A 85 3.54 -0.48 19.90
CA LYS A 85 4.64 -0.63 20.85
C LYS A 85 4.22 -0.51 22.31
N THR A 86 3.02 0.02 22.58
CA THR A 86 2.50 0.19 23.93
C THR A 86 2.24 -1.17 24.58
N ASP A 87 3.00 -1.46 25.63
CA ASP A 87 2.99 -2.71 26.38
C ASP A 87 2.29 -2.61 27.75
N TRP A 88 1.69 -1.45 28.06
CA TRP A 88 0.93 -1.23 29.29
C TRP A 88 -0.58 -1.09 29.02
N SER A 89 -1.37 -1.41 30.06
CA SER A 89 -2.79 -1.10 30.09
C SER A 89 -3.03 0.33 30.54
N GLY A 90 -4.00 1.01 29.95
CA GLY A 90 -4.26 2.40 30.28
C GLY A 90 -5.58 2.92 29.74
N ARG A 91 -5.80 4.22 29.89
CA ARG A 91 -6.91 4.94 29.28
C ARG A 91 -6.40 5.70 28.06
N PHE A 92 -7.12 5.62 26.95
CA PHE A 92 -6.85 6.45 25.79
C PHE A 92 -7.17 7.91 26.12
N VAL A 93 -6.20 8.81 25.95
CA VAL A 93 -6.35 10.25 26.21
C VAL A 93 -5.75 11.07 25.08
N ILE A 94 -6.32 12.24 24.86
CA ILE A 94 -5.86 13.24 23.89
C ILE A 94 -5.37 14.44 24.69
N ILE A 95 -4.10 14.80 24.52
CA ILE A 95 -3.53 16.00 25.15
C ILE A 95 -3.58 17.14 24.14
N ASP A 96 -4.47 18.10 24.38
CA ASP A 96 -4.57 19.33 23.61
C ASP A 96 -3.43 20.30 23.97
N LYS A 97 -2.22 20.03 23.46
CA LYS A 97 -1.12 20.99 23.40
C LYS A 97 -0.97 21.49 21.96
N ALA A 98 0.00 22.38 21.70
CA ALA A 98 0.27 22.93 20.37
C ALA A 98 0.40 21.88 19.24
N ALA A 99 0.66 20.61 19.59
CA ALA A 99 0.36 19.45 18.75
C ALA A 99 -0.48 18.46 19.58
N PRO A 100 -1.73 18.15 19.18
CA PRO A 100 -2.58 17.20 19.89
C PRO A 100 -1.93 15.81 19.88
N GLN A 101 -1.59 15.29 21.07
CA GLN A 101 -0.92 14.00 21.21
C GLN A 101 -1.90 12.95 21.75
N LYS A 102 -2.13 11.90 20.97
CA LYS A 102 -2.96 10.73 21.33
C LYS A 102 -2.09 9.67 21.98
N TRP A 103 -2.43 9.19 23.18
CA TRP A 103 -1.64 8.16 23.84
C TRP A 103 -2.45 7.38 24.89
N CYS A 104 -1.85 6.30 25.41
CA CYS A 104 -2.41 5.48 26.48
C CYS A 104 -1.85 5.91 27.83
N GLU A 105 -2.66 6.61 28.63
CA GLU A 105 -2.29 7.01 29.99
C GLU A 105 -2.33 5.80 30.94
N PRO A 106 -1.22 5.45 31.61
CA PRO A 106 -1.18 4.34 32.55
C PRO A 106 -1.98 4.68 33.81
N THR A 107 -2.58 3.66 34.45
CA THR A 107 -3.36 3.83 35.69
C THR A 107 -2.48 4.24 36.90
N ASN A 108 -1.16 4.11 36.79
CA ASN A 108 -0.23 4.45 37.87
C ASN A 108 0.58 5.73 37.55
N ASN A 109 0.38 6.77 38.36
CA ASN A 109 0.90 8.12 38.11
C ASN A 109 2.43 8.22 38.13
N THR A 110 3.11 7.40 38.93
CA THR A 110 4.59 7.46 39.04
C THR A 110 5.30 7.03 37.76
N SER A 111 4.70 6.14 36.98
CA SER A 111 5.22 5.71 35.67
C SER A 111 4.79 6.61 34.50
N SER A 112 3.81 7.49 34.70
CA SER A 112 3.15 8.23 33.60
C SER A 112 4.11 9.12 32.82
N GLN A 113 5.02 9.83 33.49
CA GLN A 113 5.99 10.71 32.84
C GLN A 113 7.02 9.95 32.00
N GLU A 114 7.58 8.86 32.52
CA GLU A 114 8.55 8.03 31.80
C GLU A 114 7.92 7.38 30.57
N LEU A 115 6.70 6.86 30.72
CA LEU A 115 5.93 6.26 29.61
C LEU A 115 5.54 7.30 28.55
N MET A 116 5.24 8.53 28.96
CA MET A 116 4.98 9.63 28.03
C MET A 116 6.23 9.96 27.21
N ILE A 117 7.40 10.07 27.84
CA ILE A 117 8.68 10.30 27.14
C ILE A 117 8.98 9.15 26.18
N LYS A 118 8.80 7.89 26.62
CA LYS A 118 8.97 6.69 25.79
C LYS A 118 8.05 6.72 24.56
N THR A 119 6.80 7.12 24.78
CA THR A 119 5.81 7.29 23.70
C THR A 119 6.27 8.35 22.70
N GLN A 120 6.75 9.50 23.16
CA GLN A 120 7.31 10.54 22.29
C GLN A 120 8.51 10.04 21.48
N MET A 121 9.39 9.24 22.08
CA MET A 121 10.50 8.62 21.34
C MET A 121 9.98 7.69 20.23
N TRP A 122 8.93 6.90 20.48
CA TRP A 122 8.33 6.07 19.43
C TRP A 122 7.67 6.86 18.31
N TYR A 123 7.06 8.01 18.61
CA TYR A 123 6.56 8.93 17.58
C TYR A 123 7.71 9.45 16.71
N TYR A 124 8.80 9.88 17.34
CA TYR A 124 9.99 10.34 16.62
C TYR A 124 10.62 9.23 15.77
N GLU A 125 10.80 8.03 16.34
CA GLU A 125 11.30 6.85 15.64
C GLU A 125 10.44 6.52 14.41
N SER A 126 9.11 6.51 14.60
CA SER A 126 8.14 6.28 13.52
C SER A 126 8.25 7.32 12.41
N GLN A 127 8.36 8.60 12.74
CA GLN A 127 8.52 9.68 11.76
C GLN A 127 9.81 9.55 10.96
N VAL A 128 10.93 9.23 11.63
CA VAL A 128 12.22 8.97 10.98
C VAL A 128 12.10 7.78 10.03
N CYS A 129 11.49 6.67 10.46
CA CYS A 129 11.21 5.52 9.60
C CYS A 129 10.35 5.91 8.39
N GLY A 130 9.29 6.70 8.59
CA GLY A 130 8.40 7.18 7.54
C GLY A 130 9.14 8.04 6.51
N ILE A 131 10.01 8.95 6.94
CA ILE A 131 10.82 9.80 6.06
C ILE A 131 11.82 8.96 5.26
N LEU A 132 12.51 8.02 5.92
CA LEU A 132 13.45 7.12 5.24
C LEU A 132 12.76 6.25 4.19
N LEU A 133 11.59 5.69 4.51
CA LEU A 133 10.76 4.94 3.57
C LEU A 133 10.30 5.81 2.40
N LEU A 134 9.89 7.05 2.65
CA LEU A 134 9.51 8.00 1.61
C LEU A 134 10.69 8.28 0.65
N VAL A 135 11.86 8.64 1.19
CA VAL A 135 13.06 8.94 0.39
C VAL A 135 13.46 7.70 -0.43
N TYR A 136 13.50 6.53 0.20
CA TYR A 136 13.78 5.27 -0.48
C TYR A 136 12.80 5.00 -1.62
N SER A 137 11.50 5.15 -1.37
CA SER A 137 10.46 4.94 -2.39
C SER A 137 10.62 5.89 -3.57
N VAL A 138 10.92 7.17 -3.35
CA VAL A 138 11.11 8.17 -4.40
C VAL A 138 12.34 7.84 -5.26
N ILE A 139 13.45 7.43 -4.65
CA ILE A 139 14.66 7.03 -5.38
C ILE A 139 14.38 5.80 -6.25
N VAL A 140 13.74 4.78 -5.68
CA VAL A 140 13.41 3.54 -6.40
C VAL A 140 12.42 3.81 -7.53
N PHE A 141 11.28 4.44 -7.26
CA PHE A 141 10.29 4.73 -8.30
C PHE A 141 10.81 5.71 -9.35
N GLY A 142 11.55 6.74 -8.96
CA GLY A 142 12.17 7.68 -9.89
C GLY A 142 13.22 7.01 -10.78
N GLY A 143 14.06 6.14 -10.19
CA GLY A 143 15.03 5.34 -10.91
C GLY A 143 14.38 4.35 -11.88
N LEU A 144 13.40 3.58 -11.40
CA LEU A 144 12.62 2.64 -12.22
C LEU A 144 11.90 3.37 -13.36
N HIS A 145 11.27 4.51 -13.11
CA HIS A 145 10.60 5.30 -14.14
C HIS A 145 11.59 5.80 -15.20
N LYS A 146 12.78 6.25 -14.79
CA LYS A 146 13.83 6.68 -15.73
C LYS A 146 14.35 5.51 -16.56
N LEU A 147 14.62 4.36 -15.94
CA LEU A 147 15.05 3.14 -16.64
C LEU A 147 13.98 2.66 -17.61
N TYR A 148 12.72 2.59 -17.17
CA TYR A 148 11.58 2.25 -18.02
C TYR A 148 11.47 3.18 -19.22
N LYS A 149 11.60 4.50 -19.02
CA LYS A 149 11.58 5.47 -20.12
C LYS A 149 12.74 5.25 -21.09
N LEU A 150 13.95 4.98 -20.60
CA LEU A 150 15.12 4.69 -21.44
C LEU A 150 14.95 3.38 -22.23
N CYS A 151 14.48 2.31 -21.60
CA CYS A 151 14.19 1.04 -22.26
C CYS A 151 13.12 1.22 -23.35
N LYS A 152 12.02 1.92 -23.02
CA LYS A 152 10.96 2.19 -23.98
C LYS A 152 11.44 3.05 -25.16
N SER A 153 12.32 4.02 -24.92
CA SER A 153 12.93 4.82 -25.99
C SER A 153 13.89 4.00 -26.88
N ARG A 154 14.53 2.95 -26.35
CA ARG A 154 15.39 2.05 -27.14
C ARG A 154 14.56 1.13 -28.04
N GLU A 155 13.49 0.53 -27.51
CA GLU A 155 12.56 -0.31 -28.29
C GLU A 155 11.93 0.47 -29.46
N LEU A 156 11.51 1.72 -29.23
CA LEU A 156 10.99 2.61 -30.29
C LEU A 156 12.07 3.03 -31.31
N GLY A 157 13.35 3.01 -30.94
CA GLY A 157 14.47 3.31 -31.82
C GLY A 157 14.93 2.11 -32.67
N GLU A 158 14.85 0.89 -32.13
CA GLU A 158 15.09 -0.36 -32.89
C GLU A 158 13.98 -0.64 -33.92
N GLU A 159 12.75 -0.20 -33.65
CA GLU A 159 11.62 -0.32 -34.60
C GLU A 159 11.74 0.61 -35.82
N ASP A 160 12.45 1.75 -35.69
CA ASP A 160 12.68 2.71 -36.79
C ASP A 160 13.90 2.35 -37.67
N ASP A 161 14.91 1.65 -37.14
CA ASP A 161 16.13 1.26 -37.89
C ASP A 161 15.92 0.01 -38.79
N MET A 162 14.88 -0.79 -38.54
CA MET A 162 14.56 -1.99 -39.33
C MET A 162 13.64 -1.75 -40.54
N ARG A 163 13.56 -0.51 -41.04
CA ARG A 163 12.82 -0.22 -42.29
C ARG A 163 13.76 0.16 -43.45
N PRO A 164 14.24 -0.86 -44.19
CA PRO A 164 14.16 -0.79 -45.64
C PRO A 164 13.40 -2.00 -46.22
N MET A 165 12.27 -1.68 -46.84
CA MET A 165 11.74 -2.28 -48.08
C MET A 165 11.72 -3.81 -48.21
N TYR A 166 10.68 -4.49 -47.70
CA TYR A 166 10.11 -5.66 -48.40
C TYR A 166 8.59 -5.73 -48.21
N HIS A 167 7.91 -6.00 -49.33
CA HIS A 167 6.48 -6.23 -49.49
C HIS A 167 5.88 -7.12 -48.40
N CYS A 168 4.74 -6.69 -47.83
CA CYS A 168 3.83 -7.56 -47.09
C CYS A 168 3.22 -8.60 -48.05
N VAL A 169 3.73 -9.83 -48.02
CA VAL A 169 2.99 -11.01 -48.48
C VAL A 169 2.04 -11.43 -47.34
N PRO A 170 0.74 -11.66 -47.59
CA PRO A 170 -0.16 -12.12 -46.55
C PRO A 170 0.11 -13.60 -46.26
N MET A 171 0.45 -13.94 -45.01
CA MET A 171 0.55 -15.32 -44.53
C MET A 171 -0.72 -15.74 -43.77
N PRO A 172 -1.14 -17.00 -43.90
CA PRO A 172 -2.54 -17.41 -43.77
C PRO A 172 -2.97 -17.66 -42.33
N THR A 173 -4.25 -17.39 -42.11
CA THR A 173 -5.05 -17.76 -40.94
C THR A 173 -5.27 -19.27 -40.86
N ARG A 174 -4.82 -19.92 -39.77
CA ARG A 174 -5.50 -21.09 -39.19
C ARG A 174 -4.98 -21.46 -37.80
N CYS A 175 -5.83 -21.30 -36.79
CA CYS A 175 -5.71 -21.96 -35.49
C CYS A 175 -6.25 -23.40 -35.61
N PRO A 176 -5.64 -24.42 -34.99
CA PRO A 176 -6.27 -25.73 -34.86
C PRO A 176 -7.33 -25.69 -33.75
N GLY A 177 -8.55 -26.14 -34.08
CA GLY A 177 -9.66 -26.32 -33.15
C GLY A 177 -9.53 -27.60 -32.30
N PRO A 178 -10.47 -27.84 -31.36
CA PRO A 178 -10.37 -28.91 -30.38
C PRO A 178 -10.66 -30.29 -31.01
N TYR A 179 -9.87 -31.27 -30.59
CA TYR A 179 -10.00 -32.69 -30.95
C TYR A 179 -11.38 -33.25 -30.55
N GLN A 180 -12.14 -33.76 -31.52
CA GLN A 180 -13.25 -34.69 -31.29
C GLN A 180 -12.75 -36.12 -31.46
N HIS A 181 -12.91 -36.92 -30.41
CA HIS A 181 -12.62 -38.35 -30.37
C HIS A 181 -13.84 -39.11 -30.94
N ASN A 182 -13.71 -39.74 -32.11
CA ASN A 182 -14.67 -40.75 -32.56
C ASN A 182 -13.99 -42.13 -32.54
N HIS A 183 -14.53 -43.00 -31.69
CA HIS A 183 -14.37 -44.45 -31.76
C HIS A 183 -14.99 -44.97 -33.05
N LEU A 184 -14.25 -45.80 -33.78
CA LEU A 184 -14.75 -46.70 -34.81
C LEU A 184 -14.45 -48.13 -34.34
N LEU A 185 -15.50 -48.83 -33.93
CA LEU A 185 -15.75 -50.26 -34.12
C LEU A 185 -17.26 -50.49 -33.97
#